data_AF-A0AB37E6S1-F1
#
_entry.id   AF-A0AB37E6S1-F1
#
_cell.length_a   1.000
_cell.length_b   1.000
_cell.length_c   1.000
_cell.angle_alpha   90.00
_cell.angle_beta   90.00
_cell.angle_gamma   90.00
#
_symmetry.space_group_name_H-M   'P 1'
#
loop_
_entity.id
_entity.type
_entity.pdbx_description
1 polymer ?
#
loop_
_entity_poly.entity_id
_entity_poly.type
_entity_poly.pdbx_seq_one_letter_code
_entity_poly.pdbx_strand_id
1 'polypeptide(L)'
;MQFRHEARQALARAKALLAQGDDQALRYAALELRLTLEAIAYDRLHDYRRDVPPSVYETWQPPKVLRLLLEIDPRADTPQTVKIARNLAPGVDDARAAVFFEQPIRQATLKDNYGAIGSYLHFPTLKQLNEKGGPDFEKLRRRCEALVEELDPVVTPAKTSFIMGTFSHCPCFRCGEDMRKRLPRDEAGQFPAKCVACGADHLVFFEEDGEGKWTTKAFPAPCAHENCDGIHRIFPDEIRQGFQWTCDACGRDSVFDFAICPVLPPETSSQC
;
A
#
# COMPACT_ATOMS: atom_id res chain seq x y z
N MET A 1 5.98 6.53 16.99
CA MET A 1 6.34 5.13 17.30
C MET A 1 7.59 4.77 16.52
N GLN A 2 8.55 4.05 17.11
CA GLN A 2 9.81 3.66 16.44
C GLN A 2 9.77 2.18 16.03
N PHE A 3 9.08 1.86 14.94
CA PHE A 3 8.84 0.47 14.51
C PHE A 3 10.14 -0.34 14.34
N ARG A 4 11.19 0.25 13.76
CA ARG A 4 12.49 -0.42 13.63
C ARG A 4 13.15 -0.76 14.98
N HIS A 5 12.91 0.05 16.01
CA HIS A 5 13.41 -0.24 17.36
C HIS A 5 12.68 -1.44 17.96
N GLU A 6 11.34 -1.46 17.88
CA GLU A 6 10.51 -2.57 18.33
C GLU A 6 10.89 -3.88 17.65
N ALA A 7 11.10 -3.85 16.33
CA ALA A 7 11.51 -5.02 15.56
C ALA A 7 12.87 -5.58 16.03
N ARG A 8 13.85 -4.72 16.34
CA ARG A 8 15.14 -5.14 16.88
C ARG A 8 15.02 -5.77 18.26
N GLN A 9 14.20 -5.18 19.13
CA GLN A 9 13.97 -5.71 20.47
C GLN A 9 13.27 -7.08 20.42
N ALA A 10 12.25 -7.22 19.57
CA ALA A 10 11.54 -8.48 19.37
C ALA A 10 12.48 -9.56 18.79
N LEU A 11 13.28 -9.24 17.78
CA LEU A 11 14.26 -10.18 17.23
C LEU A 11 15.29 -10.62 18.28
N ALA A 12 15.77 -9.70 19.12
CA ALA A 12 16.70 -10.02 20.20
C ALA A 12 16.07 -10.97 21.23
N ARG A 13 14.80 -10.75 21.62
CA ARG A 13 14.06 -11.66 22.51
C ARG A 13 13.84 -13.02 21.87
N ALA A 14 13.49 -13.08 20.58
CA ALA A 14 13.36 -14.33 19.84
C ALA A 14 14.66 -15.16 19.87
N LYS A 15 15.80 -14.52 19.61
CA LYS A 15 17.13 -15.17 19.69
C LYS A 15 17.42 -15.72 21.08
N ALA A 16 17.13 -14.94 22.13
CA ALA A 16 17.33 -15.37 23.51
C ALA A 16 16.44 -16.56 23.88
N LEU A 17 15.18 -16.59 23.42
CA LEU A 17 14.23 -17.69 23.65
C LEU A 17 14.64 -18.96 22.89
N LEU A 18 15.12 -18.85 21.65
CA LEU A 18 15.61 -20.00 20.89
C LEU A 18 16.79 -20.68 21.58
N ALA A 19 17.68 -19.89 22.20
CA ALA A 19 18.85 -20.37 22.92
C ALA A 19 18.52 -21.17 24.19
N GLN A 20 17.30 -21.06 24.74
CA GLN A 20 16.88 -21.84 25.92
C GLN A 20 16.70 -23.32 25.60
N GLY A 21 16.45 -23.67 24.34
CA GLY A 21 16.44 -25.06 23.88
C GLY A 21 15.17 -25.87 24.19
N ASP A 22 14.21 -25.35 24.96
CA ASP A 22 12.95 -26.04 25.23
C ASP A 22 11.78 -25.59 24.32
N ASP A 23 10.74 -26.42 24.26
CA ASP A 23 9.60 -26.24 23.35
C ASP A 23 8.59 -25.18 23.81
N GLN A 24 8.53 -24.87 25.12
CA GLN A 24 7.68 -23.79 25.61
C GLN A 24 8.26 -22.43 25.20
N ALA A 25 9.56 -22.24 25.42
CA ALA A 25 10.29 -21.05 24.97
C ALA A 25 10.17 -20.86 23.46
N LEU A 26 10.14 -21.94 22.68
CA LEU A 26 10.01 -21.89 21.23
C LEU A 26 8.70 -21.25 20.75
N ARG A 27 7.57 -21.43 21.47
CA ARG A 27 6.32 -20.73 21.14
C ARG A 27 6.44 -19.22 21.33
N TYR A 28 7.10 -18.80 22.41
CA TYR A 28 7.37 -17.38 22.64
C TYR A 28 8.35 -16.83 21.62
N ALA A 29 9.35 -17.60 21.18
CA ALA A 29 10.23 -17.19 20.08
C ALA A 29 9.43 -16.96 18.78
N ALA A 30 8.49 -17.85 18.46
CA ALA A 30 7.61 -17.69 17.30
C ALA A 30 6.73 -16.43 17.40
N LEU A 31 6.23 -16.11 18.60
CA LEU A 31 5.48 -14.88 18.86
C LEU A 31 6.34 -13.64 18.60
N GLU A 32 7.55 -13.59 19.17
CA GLU A 32 8.48 -12.46 18.99
C GLU A 32 8.90 -12.28 17.53
N LEU A 33 9.05 -13.37 16.77
CA LEU A 33 9.30 -13.30 15.32
C LEU A 33 8.10 -12.74 14.53
N ARG A 34 6.85 -13.01 14.96
CA ARG A 34 5.69 -12.35 14.35
C ARG A 34 5.68 -10.86 14.63
N LEU A 35 5.94 -10.46 15.87
CA LEU A 35 6.05 -9.05 16.24
C LEU A 35 7.15 -8.35 15.44
N THR A 36 8.27 -9.04 15.20
CA THR A 36 9.35 -8.56 14.32
C THR A 36 8.86 -8.33 12.89
N LEU A 37 8.17 -9.31 12.28
CA LEU A 37 7.60 -9.19 10.94
C LEU A 37 6.58 -8.05 10.82
N GLU A 38 5.70 -7.93 11.81
CA GLU A 38 4.70 -6.85 11.91
C GLU A 38 5.38 -5.48 11.98
N ALA A 39 6.31 -5.31 12.91
CA ALA A 39 7.02 -4.06 13.10
C ALA A 39 7.81 -3.65 11.85
N ILE A 40 8.46 -4.57 11.13
CA ILE A 40 9.17 -4.22 9.88
C ILE A 40 8.18 -3.86 8.77
N ALA A 41 7.06 -4.58 8.65
CA ALA A 41 6.03 -4.23 7.67
C ALA A 41 5.47 -2.82 7.93
N TYR A 42 5.26 -2.45 9.20
CA TYR A 42 4.83 -1.11 9.58
C TYR A 42 5.91 -0.05 9.40
N ASP A 43 7.18 -0.38 9.68
CA ASP A 43 8.31 0.50 9.41
C ASP A 43 8.36 0.86 7.91
N ARG A 44 8.14 -0.14 7.05
CA ARG A 44 8.08 0.06 5.60
C ARG A 44 6.86 0.85 5.17
N LEU A 45 5.67 0.51 5.66
CA LEU A 45 4.44 1.26 5.41
C LEU A 45 4.60 2.75 5.73
N HIS A 46 5.20 3.05 6.89
CA HIS A 46 5.42 4.40 7.35
C HIS A 46 6.29 5.22 6.38
N ASP A 47 7.25 4.58 5.71
CA ASP A 47 8.05 5.25 4.70
C ASP A 47 7.18 5.66 3.49
N TYR A 48 6.20 4.83 3.12
CA TYR A 48 5.24 5.08 2.03
C TYR A 48 4.00 5.88 2.46
N ARG A 49 3.97 6.49 3.66
CA ARG A 49 2.78 7.18 4.20
C ARG A 49 2.17 8.28 3.34
N ARG A 50 2.94 8.84 2.40
CA ARG A 50 2.46 9.84 1.45
C ARG A 50 1.81 9.25 0.20
N ASP A 51 2.05 7.97 -0.06
CA ASP A 51 1.60 7.26 -1.25
C ASP A 51 0.45 6.27 -0.92
N VAL A 52 0.06 6.18 0.36
CA VAL A 52 -0.91 5.19 0.87
C VAL A 52 -2.07 5.90 1.58
N PRO A 53 -3.35 5.55 1.29
CA PRO A 53 -4.51 6.13 1.97
C PRO A 53 -4.55 5.87 3.49
N PRO A 54 -5.07 6.80 4.33
CA PRO A 54 -5.15 6.61 5.77
C PRO A 54 -5.95 5.37 6.21
N SER A 55 -7.01 4.99 5.51
CA SER A 55 -7.84 3.81 5.82
C SER A 55 -7.07 2.49 5.81
N VAL A 56 -5.95 2.48 5.08
CA VAL A 56 -4.99 1.38 5.05
C VAL A 56 -4.31 1.23 6.41
N TYR A 57 -4.11 2.28 7.19
CA TYR A 57 -3.55 2.16 8.54
C TYR A 57 -4.51 1.51 9.55
N GLU A 58 -5.81 1.47 9.25
CA GLU A 58 -6.85 1.12 10.24
C GLU A 58 -7.26 -0.36 10.24
N THR A 59 -7.00 -1.13 9.17
CA THR A 59 -7.64 -2.46 8.94
C THR A 59 -6.66 -3.64 8.82
N TRP A 60 -5.46 -3.55 9.40
CA TRP A 60 -4.30 -4.12 8.71
C TRP A 60 -3.70 -5.46 9.14
N GLN A 61 -3.20 -6.19 8.12
CA GLN A 61 -2.48 -7.47 8.22
C GLN A 61 -1.16 -7.40 7.43
N PRO A 62 0.01 -7.77 8.01
CA PRO A 62 1.35 -7.62 7.42
C PRO A 62 1.52 -8.10 5.97
N PRO A 63 0.96 -9.26 5.52
CA PRO A 63 1.14 -9.71 4.14
C PRO A 63 0.41 -8.87 3.09
N LYS A 64 -0.69 -8.22 3.47
CA LYS A 64 -1.43 -7.32 2.58
C LYS A 64 -0.68 -6.00 2.40
N VAL A 65 0.14 -5.64 3.38
CA VAL A 65 0.95 -4.42 3.39
C VAL A 65 1.92 -4.38 2.25
N LEU A 66 2.84 -5.33 2.27
CA LEU A 66 3.90 -5.38 1.28
C LEU A 66 3.34 -5.56 -0.13
N ARG A 67 2.18 -6.22 -0.28
CA ARG A 67 1.51 -6.35 -1.59
C ARG A 67 1.05 -5.00 -2.09
N LEU A 68 0.37 -4.22 -1.25
CA LEU A 68 -0.02 -2.86 -1.60
C LEU A 68 1.22 -2.00 -1.92
N LEU A 69 2.29 -2.13 -1.14
CA LEU A 69 3.52 -1.38 -1.41
C LEU A 69 4.14 -1.78 -2.74
N LEU A 70 4.08 -3.06 -3.14
CA LEU A 70 4.54 -3.55 -4.44
C LEU A 70 3.65 -3.08 -5.61
N GLU A 71 2.36 -2.88 -5.39
CA GLU A 71 1.46 -2.25 -6.36
C GLU A 71 1.77 -0.76 -6.55
N ILE A 72 2.28 -0.10 -5.50
CA ILE A 72 2.72 1.31 -5.56
C ILE A 72 4.12 1.41 -6.18
N ASP A 73 5.06 0.59 -5.72
CA ASP A 73 6.46 0.55 -6.12
C ASP A 73 6.90 -0.91 -6.28
N PRO A 74 7.05 -1.42 -7.52
CA PRO A 74 7.46 -2.80 -7.78
C PRO A 74 8.81 -3.21 -7.19
N ARG A 75 9.63 -2.25 -6.72
CA ARG A 75 10.91 -2.49 -6.06
C ARG A 75 10.86 -2.27 -4.55
N ALA A 76 9.67 -2.13 -3.95
CA ALA A 76 9.49 -1.88 -2.53
C ALA A 76 10.16 -2.94 -1.62
N ASP A 77 10.34 -4.17 -2.13
CA ASP A 77 10.93 -5.30 -1.42
C ASP A 77 12.30 -5.76 -1.99
N THR A 78 12.86 -4.95 -2.90
CA THR A 78 14.15 -5.22 -3.56
C THR A 78 15.28 -4.43 -2.87
N PRO A 79 16.45 -5.05 -2.60
CA PRO A 79 17.60 -4.34 -2.05
C PRO A 79 18.07 -3.19 -2.95
N GLN A 80 18.51 -2.10 -2.33
CA GLN A 80 18.99 -0.91 -3.04
C GLN A 80 20.33 -0.44 -2.49
N THR A 81 21.18 0.06 -3.40
CA THR A 81 22.44 0.70 -3.06
C THR A 81 22.44 2.13 -3.58
N VAL A 82 22.66 3.09 -2.70
CA VAL A 82 22.79 4.51 -3.05
C VAL A 82 24.24 4.93 -2.86
N LYS A 83 24.90 5.36 -3.94
CA LYS A 83 26.25 5.92 -3.91
C LYS A 83 26.18 7.42 -4.13
N ILE A 84 26.63 8.19 -3.14
CA ILE A 84 26.77 9.64 -3.24
C ILE A 84 28.26 9.93 -3.43
N ALA A 85 28.62 10.42 -4.61
CA ALA A 85 29.99 10.72 -5.00
C ALA A 85 30.06 12.13 -5.59
N ARG A 86 31.25 12.73 -5.64
CA ARG A 86 31.44 13.93 -6.47
C ARG A 86 31.30 13.58 -7.93
N ASN A 87 30.86 14.59 -8.69
CA ASN A 87 30.82 14.51 -10.14
C ASN A 87 32.26 14.63 -10.68
N LEU A 88 32.93 13.48 -10.80
CA LEU A 88 34.25 13.34 -11.40
C LEU A 88 34.11 12.99 -12.89
N ALA A 89 35.22 13.03 -13.64
CA ALA A 89 35.23 12.61 -15.03
C ALA A 89 34.71 11.15 -15.19
N PRO A 90 34.06 10.82 -16.32
CA PRO A 90 33.57 9.47 -16.58
C PRO A 90 34.65 8.40 -16.36
N GLY A 91 34.32 7.35 -15.61
CA GLY A 91 35.24 6.25 -15.30
C GLY A 91 36.16 6.48 -14.10
N VAL A 92 36.09 7.63 -13.42
CA VAL A 92 36.87 7.90 -12.20
C VAL A 92 36.02 7.62 -10.95
N ASP A 93 36.46 6.67 -10.14
CA ASP A 93 35.83 6.38 -8.86
C ASP A 93 36.24 7.39 -7.77
N ASP A 94 35.26 8.00 -7.10
CA ASP A 94 35.51 8.81 -5.91
C ASP A 94 35.71 7.88 -4.70
N ALA A 95 36.96 7.70 -4.26
CA ALA A 95 37.28 6.92 -3.07
C ALA A 95 36.64 7.48 -1.78
N ARG A 96 36.11 8.71 -1.80
CA ARG A 96 35.36 9.33 -0.71
C ARG A 96 33.83 9.23 -0.87
N ALA A 97 33.35 8.44 -1.83
CA ALA A 97 31.93 8.24 -2.03
C ALA A 97 31.28 7.60 -0.80
N ALA A 98 30.17 8.17 -0.34
CA ALA A 98 29.34 7.55 0.67
C ALA A 98 28.46 6.49 0.00
N VAL A 99 28.51 5.25 0.49
CA VAL A 99 27.68 4.15 0.01
C VAL A 99 26.71 3.75 1.10
N PHE A 100 25.43 3.78 0.77
CA PHE A 100 24.36 3.33 1.63
C PHE A 100 23.72 2.09 1.02
N PHE A 101 23.36 1.15 1.88
CA PHE A 101 22.67 -0.07 1.50
C PHE A 101 21.34 -0.15 2.25
N GLU A 102 20.30 -0.54 1.54
CA GLU A 102 18.99 -0.82 2.11
C GLU A 102 18.61 -2.27 1.79
N GLN A 103 18.33 -3.04 2.85
CA GLN A 103 17.77 -4.39 2.75
C GLN A 103 16.32 -4.37 3.27
N PRO A 104 15.31 -4.28 2.39
CA PRO A 104 13.92 -4.39 2.81
C PRO A 104 13.55 -5.85 3.10
N ILE A 105 12.47 -6.04 3.86
CA ILE A 105 11.83 -7.36 4.01
C ILE A 105 11.19 -7.76 2.68
N ARG A 106 11.38 -9.01 2.25
CA ARG A 106 10.74 -9.52 1.03
C ARG A 106 9.29 -9.91 1.30
N GLN A 107 8.42 -9.71 0.30
CA GLN A 107 7.02 -10.15 0.36
C GLN A 107 6.92 -11.66 0.60
N ALA A 108 7.78 -12.45 -0.04
CA ALA A 108 7.80 -13.90 0.06
C ALA A 108 8.08 -14.36 1.50
N THR A 109 9.14 -13.83 2.12
CA THR A 109 9.52 -14.10 3.51
C THR A 109 8.34 -13.91 4.46
N LEU A 110 7.65 -12.78 4.33
CA LEU A 110 6.55 -12.45 5.21
C LEU A 110 5.32 -13.33 4.94
N LYS A 111 4.97 -13.57 3.67
CA LYS A 111 3.86 -14.45 3.27
C LYS A 111 4.05 -15.88 3.78
N ASP A 112 5.25 -16.43 3.62
CA ASP A 112 5.52 -17.84 3.87
C ASP A 112 5.69 -18.15 5.36
N ASN A 113 6.11 -17.16 6.15
CA ASN A 113 6.38 -17.34 7.56
C ASN A 113 5.27 -16.85 8.48
N TYR A 114 4.60 -15.73 8.19
CA TYR A 114 3.67 -15.07 9.12
C TYR A 114 2.54 -16.00 9.61
N GLY A 115 1.86 -16.68 8.69
CA GLY A 115 0.81 -17.64 9.02
C GLY A 115 1.36 -18.96 9.58
N ALA A 116 2.51 -19.42 9.06
CA ALA A 116 3.10 -20.69 9.44
C ALA A 116 3.57 -20.70 10.90
N ILE A 117 4.33 -19.70 11.34
CA ILE A 117 4.78 -19.61 12.73
C ILE A 117 3.60 -19.24 13.66
N GLY A 118 2.65 -18.43 13.17
CA GLY A 118 1.44 -18.08 13.91
C GLY A 118 0.54 -19.28 14.23
N SER A 119 0.53 -20.30 13.38
CA SER A 119 -0.26 -21.51 13.61
C SER A 119 0.12 -22.24 14.91
N TYR A 120 1.37 -22.12 15.36
CA TYR A 120 1.88 -22.76 16.59
C TYR A 120 1.52 -22.01 17.88
N LEU A 121 0.97 -20.80 17.76
CA LEU A 121 0.47 -20.02 18.90
C LEU A 121 -0.97 -20.42 19.27
N HIS A 122 -1.66 -21.12 18.38
CA HIS A 122 -2.99 -21.65 18.64
C HIS A 122 -2.91 -23.04 19.26
N PHE A 123 -3.92 -23.39 20.05
CA PHE A 123 -4.08 -24.78 20.47
C PHE A 123 -4.39 -25.65 19.24
N PRO A 124 -3.78 -26.84 19.10
CA PRO A 124 -4.04 -27.71 17.96
C PRO A 124 -5.52 -28.08 17.85
N THR A 125 -6.02 -28.16 16.62
CA THR A 125 -7.37 -28.67 16.35
C THR A 125 -7.47 -30.17 16.67
N LEU A 126 -8.67 -30.67 16.94
CA LEU A 126 -8.92 -32.10 17.18
C LEU A 126 -8.38 -32.98 16.04
N LYS A 127 -8.53 -32.53 14.78
CA LYS A 127 -7.99 -33.21 13.61
C LYS A 127 -6.46 -33.35 13.69
N GLN A 128 -5.75 -32.29 14.05
CA GLN A 128 -4.28 -32.30 14.16
C GLN A 128 -3.78 -33.20 15.29
N LEU A 129 -4.49 -33.22 16.42
CA LEU A 129 -4.17 -34.12 17.54
C LEU A 129 -4.34 -35.58 17.11
N ASN A 130 -5.44 -35.90 16.43
CA ASN A 130 -5.74 -37.25 16.01
C ASN A 130 -4.83 -37.76 14.88
N GLU A 131 -4.45 -36.90 13.92
CA GLU A 131 -3.64 -37.30 12.77
C GLU A 131 -2.13 -37.23 13.01
N LYS A 132 -1.66 -36.28 13.82
CA LYS A 132 -0.23 -35.94 13.93
C LYS A 132 0.32 -36.01 15.35
N GLY A 133 -0.52 -36.30 16.36
CA GLY A 133 -0.09 -36.41 17.75
C GLY A 133 0.31 -35.08 18.41
N GLY A 134 0.16 -33.94 17.74
CA GLY A 134 0.49 -32.61 18.28
C GLY A 134 1.28 -31.71 17.32
N PRO A 135 1.79 -30.56 17.82
CA PRO A 135 2.65 -29.67 17.06
C PRO A 135 4.04 -30.26 16.82
N ASP A 136 4.56 -30.09 15.60
CA ASP A 136 5.94 -30.44 15.24
C ASP A 136 6.90 -29.30 15.61
N PHE A 137 7.49 -29.40 16.82
CA PHE A 137 8.39 -28.38 17.36
C PHE A 137 9.77 -28.38 16.70
N GLU A 138 10.25 -29.51 16.18
CA GLU A 138 11.52 -29.56 15.43
C GLU A 138 11.41 -28.75 14.12
N LYS A 139 10.28 -28.88 13.42
CA LYS A 139 9.98 -28.05 12.25
C LYS A 139 9.82 -26.58 12.60
N LEU A 140 9.18 -26.26 13.74
CA LEU A 140 9.05 -24.88 14.21
C LEU A 140 10.43 -24.28 14.49
N ARG A 141 11.30 -25.00 15.21
CA ARG A 141 12.67 -24.56 15.54
C ARG A 141 13.47 -24.21 14.29
N ARG A 142 13.57 -25.13 13.34
CA ARG A 142 14.28 -24.90 12.06
C ARG A 142 13.76 -23.68 11.32
N ARG A 143 12.44 -23.48 11.32
CA ARG A 143 11.81 -22.32 10.67
C ARG A 143 12.12 -21.02 11.41
N CYS A 144 12.08 -21.01 12.73
CA CYS A 144 12.41 -19.85 13.54
C CYS A 144 13.89 -19.46 13.37
N GLU A 145 14.80 -20.42 13.36
CA GLU A 145 16.24 -20.21 13.13
C GLU A 145 16.50 -19.61 11.75
N ALA A 146 15.94 -20.22 10.69
CA ALA A 146 16.06 -19.68 9.32
C ALA A 146 15.49 -18.27 9.20
N LEU A 147 14.36 -18.00 9.86
CA LEU A 147 13.75 -16.67 9.85
C LEU A 147 14.60 -15.64 10.61
N VAL A 148 15.28 -16.03 11.70
CA VAL A 148 16.23 -15.15 12.40
C VAL A 148 17.37 -14.75 11.46
N GLU A 149 17.96 -15.70 10.73
CA GLU A 149 19.03 -15.43 9.78
C GLU A 149 18.59 -14.46 8.67
N GLU A 150 17.36 -14.59 8.20
CA GLU A 150 16.82 -13.71 7.16
C GLU A 150 16.44 -12.31 7.68
N LEU A 151 15.93 -12.22 8.90
CA LEU A 151 15.51 -10.94 9.49
C LEU A 151 16.68 -10.12 10.02
N ASP A 152 17.73 -10.75 10.55
CA ASP A 152 18.87 -10.04 11.12
C ASP A 152 19.48 -8.95 10.21
N PRO A 153 19.82 -9.22 8.93
CA PRO A 153 20.35 -8.20 8.03
C PRO A 153 19.30 -7.13 7.66
N VAL A 154 18.01 -7.42 7.83
CA VAL A 154 16.93 -6.45 7.59
C VAL A 154 16.84 -5.48 8.75
N VAL A 155 16.85 -5.94 10.01
CA VAL A 155 16.55 -5.10 11.20
C VAL A 155 17.74 -4.58 11.96
N THR A 156 18.86 -5.29 11.98
CA THR A 156 20.02 -4.95 12.81
C THR A 156 20.72 -3.68 12.35
N PRO A 157 20.94 -3.44 11.04
CA PRO A 157 21.52 -2.18 10.57
C PRO A 157 20.71 -0.95 10.97
N ALA A 158 21.37 0.20 11.05
CA ALA A 158 20.68 1.48 11.21
C ALA A 158 19.72 1.69 10.03
N LYS A 159 18.53 2.24 10.28
CA LYS A 159 17.54 2.46 9.23
C LYS A 159 18.06 3.48 8.22
N THR A 160 18.34 3.00 7.02
CA THR A 160 18.62 3.77 5.81
C THR A 160 17.53 3.45 4.80
N SER A 161 16.47 4.26 4.76
CA SER A 161 15.35 4.09 3.84
C SER A 161 15.44 5.13 2.73
N PHE A 162 15.53 4.66 1.48
CA PHE A 162 15.56 5.54 0.31
C PHE A 162 14.37 5.24 -0.57
N ILE A 163 13.35 6.09 -0.45
CA ILE A 163 12.23 6.06 -1.38
C ILE A 163 12.53 7.02 -2.53
N MET A 164 13.15 6.49 -3.58
CA MET A 164 13.35 7.20 -4.84
C MET A 164 12.21 6.89 -5.81
N GLY A 165 11.80 7.86 -6.60
CA GLY A 165 10.75 7.69 -7.59
C GLY A 165 10.52 8.97 -8.38
N THR A 166 9.87 8.84 -9.52
CA THR A 166 9.31 9.99 -10.25
C THR A 166 7.89 10.18 -9.74
N PHE A 167 7.51 11.41 -9.43
CA PHE A 167 6.22 11.72 -8.85
C PHE A 167 5.54 12.80 -9.68
N SER A 168 4.24 12.64 -9.88
CA SER A 168 3.39 13.70 -10.40
C SER A 168 2.48 14.22 -9.28
N HIS A 169 2.20 15.51 -9.32
CA HIS A 169 1.37 16.21 -8.34
C HIS A 169 0.19 16.88 -9.02
N CYS A 170 -0.95 16.93 -8.33
CA CYS A 170 -2.15 17.61 -8.80
C CYS A 170 -3.07 17.93 -7.62
N PRO A 171 -3.63 19.14 -7.53
CA PRO A 171 -4.70 19.41 -6.58
C PRO A 171 -5.92 18.56 -6.93
N CYS A 172 -6.52 17.92 -5.92
CA CYS A 172 -7.71 17.08 -6.10
C CYS A 172 -8.85 17.89 -6.75
N PHE A 173 -9.47 17.37 -7.82
CA PHE A 173 -10.58 18.04 -8.49
C PHE A 173 -11.87 18.13 -7.65
N ARG A 174 -11.93 17.45 -6.49
CA ARG A 174 -13.05 17.54 -5.55
C ARG A 174 -12.75 18.46 -4.36
N CYS A 175 -11.71 18.15 -3.59
CA CYS A 175 -11.42 18.85 -2.33
C CYS A 175 -10.24 19.83 -2.39
N GLY A 176 -9.51 19.90 -3.51
CA GLY A 176 -8.36 20.80 -3.68
C GLY A 176 -7.06 20.35 -2.99
N GLU A 177 -7.09 19.31 -2.14
CA GLU A 177 -5.91 18.80 -1.46
C GLU A 177 -4.82 18.35 -2.44
N ASP A 178 -3.54 18.61 -2.12
CA ASP A 178 -2.42 18.17 -2.97
C ASP A 178 -2.36 16.64 -3.02
N MET A 179 -2.52 16.10 -4.23
CA MET A 179 -2.35 14.68 -4.47
C MET A 179 -0.98 14.43 -5.08
N ARG A 180 -0.40 13.32 -4.67
CA ARG A 180 0.86 12.82 -5.21
C ARG A 180 0.66 11.40 -5.73
N LYS A 181 1.17 11.12 -6.92
CA LYS A 181 1.21 9.76 -7.47
C LYS A 181 2.63 9.42 -7.92
N ARG A 182 3.15 8.32 -7.40
CA ARG A 182 4.36 7.68 -7.94
C ARG A 182 4.06 7.16 -9.34
N LEU A 183 4.94 7.52 -10.26
CA LEU A 183 4.89 7.07 -11.64
C LEU A 183 5.69 5.77 -11.77
N PRO A 184 5.14 4.74 -12.43
CA PRO A 184 5.91 3.55 -12.76
C PRO A 184 7.12 3.95 -13.62
N ARG A 185 8.24 3.29 -13.37
CA ARG A 185 9.44 3.50 -14.19
C ARG A 185 9.27 2.66 -15.46
N ASP A 186 9.47 3.29 -16.62
CA ASP A 186 9.47 2.63 -17.94
C ASP A 186 8.10 2.13 -18.45
N GLU A 187 6.98 2.60 -17.86
CA GLU A 187 5.63 2.34 -18.37
C GLU A 187 4.90 3.65 -18.68
N ALA A 188 4.73 3.94 -19.97
CA ALA A 188 3.81 4.98 -20.44
C ALA A 188 2.37 4.47 -20.37
N GLY A 189 1.42 5.35 -20.03
CA GLY A 189 0.02 4.96 -19.99
C GLY A 189 -0.82 5.73 -18.98
N GLN A 190 -1.99 5.18 -18.72
CA GLN A 190 -3.00 5.75 -17.85
C GLN A 190 -3.06 4.98 -16.53
N PHE A 191 -2.85 5.67 -15.41
CA PHE A 191 -2.82 5.07 -14.10
C PHE A 191 -3.92 5.64 -13.21
N PRO A 192 -4.60 4.79 -12.41
CA PRO A 192 -5.57 5.26 -11.43
C PRO A 192 -4.85 5.97 -10.27
N ALA A 193 -5.49 7.02 -9.77
CA ALA A 193 -5.08 7.71 -8.56
C ALA A 193 -6.32 8.01 -7.72
N LYS A 194 -6.16 7.99 -6.39
CA LYS A 194 -7.26 8.25 -5.45
C LYS A 194 -6.81 9.33 -4.47
N CYS A 195 -7.66 10.34 -4.25
CA CYS A 195 -7.39 11.35 -3.25
C CYS A 195 -7.41 10.71 -1.85
N VAL A 196 -6.34 10.89 -1.09
CA VAL A 196 -6.22 10.35 0.27
C VAL A 196 -7.12 11.06 1.28
N ALA A 197 -7.52 12.31 1.01
CA ALA A 197 -8.35 13.11 1.91
C ALA A 197 -9.85 12.85 1.71
N CYS A 198 -10.34 12.86 0.47
CA CYS A 198 -11.78 12.70 0.18
C CYS A 198 -12.16 11.39 -0.53
N GLY A 199 -11.20 10.55 -0.92
CA GLY A 199 -11.45 9.27 -1.60
C GLY A 199 -11.78 9.38 -3.10
N ALA A 200 -11.81 10.58 -3.67
CA ALA A 200 -12.16 10.82 -5.06
C ALA A 200 -11.23 10.14 -6.07
N ASP A 201 -11.80 9.50 -7.09
CA ASP A 201 -11.07 8.80 -8.15
C ASP A 201 -10.62 9.74 -9.29
N HIS A 202 -9.37 9.56 -9.69
CA HIS A 202 -8.63 10.34 -10.69
C HIS A 202 -7.87 9.40 -11.64
N LEU A 203 -7.37 9.99 -12.72
CA LEU A 203 -6.50 9.35 -13.69
C LEU A 203 -5.29 10.25 -13.94
N VAL A 204 -4.11 9.65 -14.04
CA VAL A 204 -2.89 10.33 -14.51
C VAL A 204 -2.38 9.62 -15.75
N PHE A 205 -2.18 10.38 -16.82
CA PHE A 205 -1.56 9.93 -18.05
C PHE A 205 -0.10 10.35 -18.05
N PHE A 206 0.77 9.43 -18.43
CA PHE A 206 2.20 9.68 -18.51
C PHE A 206 2.71 9.45 -19.94
N GLU A 207 3.34 10.48 -20.49
CA GLU A 207 4.14 10.41 -21.72
C GLU A 207 5.63 10.26 -21.31
N GLU A 208 6.48 9.77 -22.21
CA GLU A 208 7.90 9.46 -21.92
C GLU A 208 8.70 10.65 -21.32
N ASP A 209 8.20 11.87 -21.48
CA ASP A 209 8.85 13.14 -21.13
C ASP A 209 8.74 13.56 -19.64
N GLY A 210 8.03 12.80 -18.80
CA GLY A 210 8.08 13.02 -17.34
C GLY A 210 6.93 13.83 -16.73
N GLU A 211 6.11 14.52 -17.53
CA GLU A 211 4.98 15.32 -17.02
C GLU A 211 3.65 14.54 -17.07
N GLY A 212 3.09 14.27 -15.88
CA GLY A 212 1.80 13.59 -15.76
C GLY A 212 0.61 14.52 -16.04
N LYS A 213 -0.24 14.17 -17.02
CA LYS A 213 -1.50 14.87 -17.31
C LYS A 213 -2.63 14.26 -16.48
N TRP A 214 -3.27 15.06 -15.64
CA TRP A 214 -4.31 14.61 -14.72
C TRP A 214 -5.71 14.85 -15.25
N THR A 215 -6.60 13.86 -15.09
CA THR A 215 -8.03 13.99 -15.35
C THR A 215 -8.86 13.40 -14.21
N THR A 216 -10.10 13.86 -14.10
CA THR A 216 -11.08 13.30 -13.14
C THR A 216 -11.86 12.15 -13.78
N LYS A 217 -12.32 11.20 -12.97
CA LYS A 217 -13.35 10.21 -13.39
C LYS A 217 -14.78 10.70 -13.18
N ALA A 218 -14.96 11.96 -12.76
CA ALA A 218 -16.28 12.53 -12.54
C ALA A 218 -17.01 12.78 -13.86
N PHE A 219 -18.33 12.62 -13.83
CA PHE A 219 -19.22 12.87 -14.95
C PHE A 219 -19.89 14.23 -14.80
N PRO A 220 -20.00 15.02 -15.88
CA PRO A 220 -20.79 16.24 -15.85
C PRO A 220 -22.28 15.88 -15.73
N ALA A 221 -22.95 16.44 -14.73
CA ALA A 221 -24.38 16.34 -14.54
C ALA A 221 -24.99 17.74 -14.64
N PRO A 222 -25.90 18.00 -15.60
CA PRO A 222 -26.60 19.26 -15.66
C PRO A 222 -27.51 19.43 -14.44
N CYS A 223 -27.76 20.66 -14.04
CA CYS A 223 -28.71 20.96 -12.98
C CYS A 223 -30.10 20.46 -13.36
N ALA A 224 -30.78 19.78 -12.43
CA ALA A 224 -32.13 19.27 -12.64
C ALA A 224 -33.22 20.35 -12.61
N HIS A 225 -32.87 21.58 -12.22
CA HIS A 225 -33.84 22.67 -12.09
C HIS A 225 -34.00 23.46 -13.39
N GLU A 226 -35.24 23.82 -13.70
CA GLU A 226 -35.57 24.69 -14.82
C GLU A 226 -34.78 26.01 -14.75
N ASN A 227 -34.35 26.47 -15.94
CA ASN A 227 -33.61 27.72 -16.15
C ASN A 227 -32.25 27.80 -15.42
N CYS A 228 -31.57 26.66 -15.25
CA CYS A 228 -30.22 26.61 -14.69
C CYS A 228 -29.29 25.75 -15.56
N ASP A 229 -28.31 26.39 -16.20
CA ASP A 229 -27.28 25.70 -16.99
C ASP A 229 -26.07 25.27 -16.15
N GLY A 230 -26.21 25.28 -14.82
CA GLY A 230 -25.17 24.85 -13.90
C GLY A 230 -24.79 23.38 -14.12
N ILE A 231 -23.50 23.08 -14.05
CA ILE A 231 -22.97 21.71 -14.18
C ILE A 231 -22.33 21.32 -12.86
N HIS A 232 -22.77 20.19 -12.31
CA HIS A 232 -22.11 19.53 -11.18
C HIS A 232 -21.26 18.36 -11.68
N ARG A 233 -20.18 18.04 -10.99
CA ARG A 233 -19.31 16.91 -11.33
C ARG A 233 -19.56 15.77 -10.34
N ILE A 234 -20.28 14.74 -10.78
CA ILE A 234 -20.60 13.56 -9.96
C ILE A 234 -19.46 12.56 -10.09
N PHE A 235 -18.82 12.22 -8.98
CA PHE A 235 -17.79 11.18 -8.95
C PHE A 235 -18.38 9.77 -8.80
N PRO A 236 -17.63 8.72 -9.19
CA PRO A 236 -18.15 7.34 -9.15
C PRO A 236 -18.69 6.88 -7.79
N ASP A 237 -18.08 7.30 -6.69
CA ASP A 237 -18.48 6.99 -5.31
C ASP A 237 -19.77 7.74 -4.86
N GLU A 238 -20.17 8.76 -5.60
CA GLU A 238 -21.38 9.56 -5.35
C GLU A 238 -22.59 9.02 -6.14
N ILE A 239 -22.37 8.10 -7.09
CA ILE A 239 -23.42 7.43 -7.87
C ILE A 239 -24.13 6.39 -6.99
N ARG A 240 -25.00 6.88 -6.11
CA ARG A 240 -25.83 6.07 -5.21
C ARG A 240 -27.17 6.76 -4.98
N GLN A 241 -28.23 5.96 -4.85
CA GLN A 241 -29.56 6.48 -4.59
C GLN A 241 -29.57 7.38 -3.34
N GLY A 242 -30.20 8.54 -3.44
CA GLY A 242 -30.33 9.50 -2.35
C GLY A 242 -29.08 10.35 -2.10
N PHE A 243 -28.04 10.27 -2.94
CA PHE A 243 -26.95 11.26 -2.89
C PHE A 243 -27.50 12.64 -3.26
N GLN A 244 -27.24 13.65 -2.44
CA GLN A 244 -27.72 15.01 -2.64
C GLN A 244 -26.54 15.96 -2.83
N TRP A 245 -26.72 16.94 -3.71
CA TRP A 245 -25.76 18.02 -3.89
C TRP A 245 -26.47 19.35 -4.14
N THR A 246 -25.86 20.44 -3.70
CA THR A 246 -26.33 21.79 -3.98
C THR A 246 -25.68 22.29 -5.27
N CYS A 247 -26.45 22.86 -6.18
CA CYS A 247 -25.92 23.44 -7.41
C CYS A 247 -25.27 24.80 -7.13
N ASP A 248 -23.99 24.96 -7.48
CA ASP A 248 -23.25 26.23 -7.26
C ASP A 248 -23.84 27.43 -8.02
N ALA A 249 -24.55 27.20 -9.13
CA ALA A 249 -25.11 28.26 -9.96
C ALA A 249 -26.46 28.80 -9.45
N CYS A 250 -27.35 27.94 -8.96
CA CYS A 250 -28.69 28.34 -8.50
C CYS A 250 -28.95 28.15 -6.99
N GLY A 251 -28.03 27.52 -6.26
CA GLY A 251 -28.13 27.27 -4.83
C GLY A 251 -29.19 26.24 -4.41
N ARG A 252 -29.79 25.51 -5.37
CA ARG A 252 -30.84 24.52 -5.11
C ARG A 252 -30.28 23.11 -5.08
N ASP A 253 -30.88 22.26 -4.25
CA ASP A 253 -30.46 20.88 -4.04
C ASP A 253 -31.03 19.94 -5.09
N SER A 254 -30.16 19.08 -5.64
CA SER A 254 -30.51 17.99 -6.53
C SER A 254 -30.23 16.66 -5.84
N VAL A 255 -30.97 15.62 -6.20
CA VAL A 255 -30.77 14.27 -5.69
C VAL A 255 -30.50 13.31 -6.83
N PHE A 256 -29.59 12.37 -6.61
CA PHE A 256 -29.34 11.25 -7.51
C PHE A 256 -30.35 10.14 -7.21
N ASP A 257 -31.18 9.79 -8.18
CA ASP A 257 -32.16 8.71 -8.07
C ASP A 257 -32.18 7.85 -9.34
N PHE A 258 -32.67 6.62 -9.21
CA PHE A 258 -32.82 5.70 -10.33
C PHE A 258 -34.24 5.79 -10.87
N ALA A 259 -34.38 6.01 -12.18
CA ALA A 259 -35.66 6.02 -12.87
C ALA A 259 -35.77 4.86 -13.87
N ILE A 260 -36.96 4.27 -13.98
CA ILE A 260 -37.32 3.35 -15.06
C ILE A 260 -38.09 4.17 -16.10
N CYS A 261 -37.54 4.28 -17.30
CA CYS A 261 -38.17 5.01 -18.40
C CYS A 261 -38.56 4.05 -19.53
N PRO A 262 -39.71 4.27 -20.20
CA PRO A 262 -40.06 3.51 -21.39
C PRO A 262 -39.09 3.79 -22.54
N VAL A 263 -38.74 2.77 -23.31
CA VAL A 263 -37.98 2.95 -24.57
C VAL A 263 -38.94 3.53 -25.60
N LEU A 264 -38.80 4.81 -25.94
CA LEU A 264 -39.56 5.43 -27.01
C LEU A 264 -39.00 4.96 -28.37
N PRO A 265 -39.84 4.56 -29.34
CA PRO A 265 -39.38 4.28 -30.70
C PRO A 265 -38.77 5.54 -31.32
N PRO A 266 -37.76 5.43 -32.19
CA PRO A 266 -37.14 6.59 -32.83
C PRO A 266 -38.21 7.37 -33.61
N GLU A 267 -38.30 8.68 -33.37
CA GLU A 267 -39.25 9.56 -34.07
C GLU A 267 -38.98 9.50 -35.57
N THR A 268 -39.90 8.90 -36.32
CA THR A 268 -39.95 9.08 -37.77
C THR A 268 -40.27 10.54 -38.03
N SER A 269 -39.28 11.30 -38.49
CA SER A 269 -39.42 12.65 -39.01
C SER A 269 -40.43 12.64 -40.17
N SER A 270 -41.70 12.87 -39.89
CA SER A 270 -42.70 13.16 -40.91
C SER A 270 -42.54 14.61 -41.35
N GLN A 271 -41.81 14.80 -42.46
CA GLN A 271 -41.96 15.98 -43.30
C GLN A 271 -43.36 15.97 -43.91
N CYS A 272 -44.14 17.02 -43.67
CA CYS A 272 -45.13 17.58 -44.58
C CYS A 272 -45.06 19.10 -44.46
#